data_AF-A0A917UQN6-F1
#
_entry.id   AF-A0A917UQN6-F1
#
_cell.length_a   1.000
_cell.length_b   1.000
_cell.length_c   1.000
_cell.angle_alpha   90.00
_cell.angle_beta   90.00
_cell.angle_gamma   90.00
#
_symmetry.space_group_name_H-M   'P 1'
#
loop_
_entity.id
_entity.type
_entity.pdbx_description
1 polymer ?
#
loop_
_entity_poly.entity_id
_entity_poly.type
_entity_poly.pdbx_seq_one_letter_code
_entity_poly.pdbx_strand_id
1 'polypeptide(L)'
;MEPRDHAIGRSRGGLTTKNHLVCDGKGRAVAFILTHGQTADTSMLADAFEQIRVPGKAGRPRTRPDRVMADKGHPSKANRVWLRERGIAATIPE
;
A
#
# COMPACT_ATOMS: atom_id res chain seq x y z
N MET A 1 7.74 -11.32 9.77
CA MET A 1 6.99 -12.22 10.67
C MET A 1 5.72 -12.62 9.93
N GLU A 2 5.44 -13.91 9.84
CA GLU A 2 4.24 -14.40 9.15
C GLU A 2 2.98 -14.07 9.98
N PRO A 3 1.90 -13.54 9.37
CA PRO A 3 0.63 -13.31 10.08
C PRO A 3 0.02 -14.62 10.59
N ARG A 4 -0.59 -14.60 11.79
CA ARG A 4 -1.17 -15.81 12.43
C ARG A 4 -2.26 -16.49 11.61
N ASP A 5 -2.89 -15.76 10.71
CA ASP A 5 -3.94 -16.24 9.82
C ASP A 5 -3.43 -16.55 8.41
N HIS A 6 -2.11 -16.52 8.20
CA HIS A 6 -1.47 -16.72 6.90
C HIS A 6 -2.03 -15.80 5.80
N ALA A 7 -2.53 -14.61 6.19
CA ALA A 7 -3.23 -13.67 5.33
C ALA A 7 -4.52 -14.23 4.67
N ILE A 8 -5.13 -15.25 5.26
CA ILE A 8 -6.41 -15.82 4.83
C ILE A 8 -7.50 -15.38 5.79
N GLY A 9 -8.64 -14.92 5.25
CA GLY A 9 -9.77 -14.56 6.08
C GLY A 9 -11.11 -14.59 5.34
N ARG A 10 -12.20 -14.38 6.09
CA ARG A 10 -13.56 -14.53 5.56
C ARG A 10 -14.03 -13.27 4.86
N SER A 11 -14.65 -13.45 3.69
CA SER A 11 -15.46 -12.44 3.01
C SER A 11 -16.82 -13.02 2.65
N ARG A 12 -17.69 -12.21 2.02
CA ARG A 12 -18.99 -12.67 1.52
C ARG A 12 -18.87 -13.82 0.50
N GLY A 13 -17.74 -13.94 -0.19
CA GLY A 13 -17.48 -14.97 -1.21
C GLY A 13 -16.72 -16.19 -0.71
N GLY A 14 -16.45 -16.31 0.60
CA GLY A 14 -15.67 -17.40 1.17
C GLY A 14 -14.32 -16.95 1.73
N LEU A 15 -13.33 -17.84 1.72
CA LEU A 15 -11.97 -17.55 2.20
C LEU A 15 -11.21 -16.75 1.13
N THR A 16 -10.62 -15.63 1.54
CA THR A 16 -9.99 -14.64 0.67
C THR A 16 -8.78 -13.99 1.33
N THR A 17 -7.92 -13.43 0.48
CA THR A 17 -6.75 -12.63 0.84
C THR A 17 -6.85 -11.30 0.10
N LYS A 18 -6.31 -10.24 0.70
CA LYS A 18 -6.14 -8.93 0.07
C LYS A 18 -4.68 -8.65 -0.20
N ASN A 19 -4.41 -8.08 -1.36
CA ASN A 19 -3.08 -7.62 -1.77
C ASN A 19 -3.08 -6.09 -1.81
N HIS A 20 -2.30 -5.48 -0.91
CA HIS A 20 -2.05 -4.05 -0.90
C HIS A 20 -0.79 -3.77 -1.70
N LEU A 21 -0.97 -3.54 -3.00
CA LEU A 21 0.11 -3.46 -3.98
C LEU A 21 0.49 -2.01 -4.29
N VAL A 22 1.79 -1.72 -4.31
CA VAL A 22 2.34 -0.47 -4.84
C VAL A 22 3.10 -0.77 -6.13
N CYS A 23 2.77 -0.03 -7.18
CA CYS A 23 3.44 -0.12 -8.47
C CYS A 23 4.18 1.18 -8.83
N ASP A 24 5.24 1.05 -9.62
CA ASP A 24 5.87 2.20 -10.28
C ASP A 24 5.02 2.71 -11.46
N GLY A 25 5.44 3.81 -12.09
CA GLY A 25 4.75 4.39 -13.25
C GLY A 25 4.73 3.52 -14.51
N LYS A 26 5.40 2.36 -14.50
CA LYS A 26 5.38 1.35 -15.57
C LYS A 26 4.53 0.14 -15.21
N GLY A 27 3.82 0.17 -14.07
CA GLY A 27 2.99 -0.92 -13.59
C GLY A 27 3.78 -2.06 -12.92
N ARG A 28 5.07 -1.86 -12.61
CA ARG A 28 5.88 -2.88 -11.94
C ARG A 28 5.64 -2.83 -10.44
N ALA A 29 5.30 -3.97 -9.84
CA ALA A 29 5.20 -4.09 -8.39
C ALA A 29 6.54 -3.73 -7.73
N VAL A 30 6.51 -2.79 -6.78
CA VAL A 30 7.70 -2.35 -6.00
C VAL A 30 7.57 -2.62 -4.51
N ALA A 31 6.34 -2.88 -4.04
CA ALA A 31 6.04 -3.28 -2.67
C ALA A 31 4.66 -3.94 -2.64
N PHE A 32 4.47 -4.90 -1.74
CA PHE A 32 3.15 -5.46 -1.46
C PHE A 32 3.05 -5.96 -0.02
N ILE A 33 1.83 -5.96 0.51
CA ILE A 33 1.49 -6.62 1.78
C ILE A 33 0.27 -7.50 1.53
N LEU A 34 0.33 -8.73 2.04
CA LEU A 34 -0.82 -9.63 2.07
C LEU A 34 -1.49 -9.56 3.43
N THR A 35 -2.81 -9.41 3.42
CA THR A 35 -3.64 -9.43 4.64
C THR A 35 -4.86 -10.30 4.43
N HIS A 36 -5.45 -10.76 5.53
CA HIS A 36 -6.73 -11.47 5.51
C HIS A 36 -7.85 -10.68 4.81
N GLY A 37 -8.78 -11.39 4.16
CA GLY A 37 -9.80 -10.82 3.28
C GLY A 37 -10.69 -9.73 3.89
N GLN A 38 -10.93 -9.77 5.19
CA GLN A 38 -11.72 -8.78 5.93
C GLN A 38 -10.97 -7.49 6.29
N THR A 39 -9.68 -7.37 5.95
CA THR A 39 -8.89 -6.15 6.25
C THR A 39 -9.43 -4.96 5.50
N ALA A 40 -9.52 -3.79 6.14
CA ALA A 40 -9.86 -2.56 5.46
C ALA A 40 -8.69 -2.08 4.59
N ASP A 41 -8.93 -1.74 3.32
CA ASP A 41 -7.86 -1.28 2.41
C ASP A 41 -7.26 0.04 2.91
N THR A 42 -8.13 0.90 3.45
CA THR A 42 -7.79 2.20 3.99
C THR A 42 -6.69 2.15 5.07
N SER A 43 -6.58 1.10 5.87
CA SER A 43 -5.59 1.04 6.95
C SER A 43 -4.20 0.61 6.49
N MET A 44 -4.07 0.04 5.29
CA MET A 44 -2.82 -0.62 4.85
C MET A 44 -1.94 0.25 3.96
N LEU A 45 -2.35 1.48 3.64
CA LEU A 45 -1.61 2.39 2.77
C LEU A 45 -0.20 2.67 3.31
N ALA A 46 -0.11 3.10 4.57
CA ALA A 46 1.15 3.47 5.20
C ALA A 46 2.11 2.26 5.22
N ASP A 47 1.61 1.12 5.68
CA ASP A 47 2.39 -0.12 5.79
C ASP A 47 2.91 -0.56 4.42
N ALA A 48 2.07 -0.54 3.37
CA ALA A 48 2.49 -0.92 2.03
C ALA A 48 3.58 0.02 1.48
N PHE A 49 3.51 1.31 1.82
CA PHE A 49 4.52 2.28 1.41
C PHE A 49 5.85 2.11 2.14
N GLU A 50 5.83 1.69 3.40
CA GLU A 50 7.06 1.45 4.17
C GLU A 50 7.90 0.29 3.62
N GLN A 51 7.26 -0.60 2.85
CA GLN A 51 7.91 -1.69 2.12
C GLN A 51 8.60 -1.24 0.82
N ILE A 52 8.38 -0.01 0.34
CA ILE A 52 8.98 0.46 -0.93
C ILE A 52 10.50 0.47 -0.82
N ARG A 53 11.15 -0.27 -1.72
CA ARG A 53 12.61 -0.29 -1.89
C ARG A 53 12.92 -0.41 -3.38
N VAL A 54 13.19 0.72 -4.04
CA VAL A 54 13.55 0.74 -5.47
C VAL A 54 15.05 1.00 -5.62
N PRO A 55 15.85 0.01 -6.08
CA PRO A 55 17.27 0.20 -6.32
C PRO A 55 17.53 1.25 -7.41
N GLY A 56 18.49 2.15 -7.16
CA GLY A 56 19.00 3.10 -8.15
C GLY A 56 20.32 2.61 -8.77
N LYS A 57 20.93 3.44 -9.63
CA LYS A 57 22.25 3.15 -10.22
C LYS A 57 23.38 3.13 -9.17
N ALA A 58 23.26 3.96 -8.14
CA ALA A 58 24.21 4.04 -7.03
C ALA A 58 23.51 4.61 -5.79
N GLY A 59 24.05 4.31 -4.60
CA GLY A 59 23.57 4.84 -3.32
C GLY A 59 22.38 4.08 -2.71
N ARG A 60 21.69 4.72 -1.76
CA ARG A 60 20.59 4.13 -1.00
C ARG A 60 19.36 3.92 -1.90
N PRO A 61 18.64 2.78 -1.78
CA PRO A 61 17.37 2.58 -2.48
C PRO A 61 16.38 3.69 -2.20
N ARG A 62 15.58 4.06 -3.21
CA ARG A 62 14.48 4.99 -3.03
C ARG A 62 13.36 4.31 -2.27
N THR A 63 12.90 4.95 -1.19
CA THR A 63 11.84 4.43 -0.31
C THR A 63 10.57 5.28 -0.33
N ARG A 64 10.61 6.47 -0.93
CA ARG A 64 9.53 7.44 -0.91
C ARG A 64 9.20 7.89 -2.33
N PRO A 65 7.94 7.79 -2.77
CA PRO A 65 7.49 8.36 -4.03
C PRO A 65 7.23 9.86 -3.91
N ASP A 66 7.30 10.57 -5.04
CA ASP A 66 7.00 12.01 -5.10
C ASP A 66 5.49 12.25 -5.24
N ARG A 67 4.80 11.33 -5.92
CA ARG A 67 3.34 11.32 -6.10
C ARG A 67 2.78 9.90 -6.04
N VAL A 68 1.59 9.75 -5.47
CA VAL A 68 0.77 8.53 -5.49
C VAL A 68 -0.55 8.78 -6.22
N MET A 69 -0.97 7.79 -7.00
CA MET A 69 -2.36 7.61 -7.42
C MET A 69 -2.89 6.40 -6.65
N ALA A 70 -3.99 6.57 -5.91
CA ALA A 70 -4.60 5.48 -5.15
C ALA A 70 -6.08 5.34 -5.52
N ASP A 71 -6.64 4.16 -5.27
CA ASP A 71 -8.05 3.89 -5.51
C ASP A 71 -8.97 4.60 -4.51
N LYS A 72 -10.28 4.57 -4.80
CA LYS A 72 -11.36 5.16 -4.00
C LYS A 72 -11.55 4.52 -2.61
N GLY A 73 -10.96 3.36 -2.33
CA GLY A 73 -10.95 2.72 -1.02
C GLY A 73 -9.86 3.27 -0.08
N HIS A 74 -8.90 4.05 -0.60
CA HIS A 74 -7.81 4.63 0.18
C HIS A 74 -7.99 6.07 0.72
N PRO A 75 -9.01 6.88 0.37
CA PRO A 75 -9.17 8.21 0.96
C PRO A 75 -9.61 8.07 2.42
N SER A 76 -8.72 8.43 3.34
CA SER A 76 -9.06 8.69 4.74
C SER A 76 -8.30 9.89 5.26
N LYS A 77 -8.80 10.49 6.34
CA LYS A 77 -8.10 11.58 7.03
C LYS A 77 -6.69 11.14 7.45
N ALA A 78 -6.55 9.92 7.99
CA ALA A 78 -5.27 9.36 8.39
C ALA A 78 -4.30 9.22 7.22
N ASN A 79 -4.73 8.65 6.10
CA ASN A 79 -3.88 8.47 4.91
C ASN A 79 -3.44 9.82 4.31
N ARG A 80 -4.36 10.78 4.22
CA ARG A 80 -4.05 12.13 3.72
C ARG A 80 -3.03 12.84 4.62
N VAL A 81 -3.17 12.74 5.94
CA VAL A 81 -2.20 13.29 6.90
C VAL A 81 -0.84 12.61 6.73
N TRP A 82 -0.81 11.27 6.70
CA TRP A 82 0.42 10.49 6.57
C TRP A 82 1.20 10.82 5.28
N LEU A 83 0.49 10.95 4.15
CA LEU A 83 1.06 11.33 2.86
C LEU A 83 1.63 12.76 2.91
N ARG A 84 0.89 13.70 3.51
CA ARG A 84 1.31 15.10 3.65
C ARG A 84 2.54 15.25 4.53
N GLU A 85 2.60 14.57 5.67
CA GLU A 85 3.76 14.59 6.58
C GLU A 85 5.03 14.09 5.89
N ARG A 86 4.88 13.18 4.93
CA ARG A 86 5.99 12.66 4.12
C ARG A 86 6.21 13.46 2.84
N GLY A 87 5.48 14.54 2.59
CA GLY A 87 5.61 15.36 1.39
C GLY A 87 5.34 14.58 0.09
N ILE A 88 4.39 13.64 0.12
CA ILE A 88 3.97 12.84 -1.03
C ILE A 88 2.69 13.46 -1.60
N ALA A 89 2.73 13.92 -2.85
CA ALA A 89 1.52 14.43 -3.51
C ALA A 89 0.56 13.27 -3.79
N ALA A 90 -0.75 13.47 -3.61
CA ALA A 90 -1.72 12.39 -3.74
C ALA A 90 -2.88 12.75 -4.67
N THR A 91 -3.20 11.85 -5.59
CA THR A 91 -4.44 11.86 -6.38
C THR A 91 -5.26 10.65 -5.97
N ILE A 92 -6.37 10.88 -5.28
CA ILE A 92 -7.27 9.82 -4.78
C ILE A 92 -8.70 10.24 -5.13
N PRO A 93 -9.44 9.47 -5.95
CA PRO A 93 -10.83 9.76 -6.28
C PRO A 93 -11.71 9.76 -5.03
N GLU A 94 -12.73 10.63 -5.03
CA GLU A 94 -13.80 10.64 -4.01
C GLU A 94 -14.89 9.59 -4.29
#